data_AF-A0A834Z4H6-F1
#
_entry.id   AF-A0A834Z4H6-F1
#
_cell.length_a   1.000
_cell.length_b   1.000
_cell.length_c   1.000
_cell.angle_alpha   90.00
_cell.angle_beta   90.00
_cell.angle_gamma   90.00
#
_symmetry.space_group_name_H-M   'P 1'
#
loop_
_entity.id
_entity.type
_entity.pdbx_description
1 polymer ?
#
loop_
_entity_poly.entity_id
_entity_poly.type
_entity_poly.pdbx_seq_one_letter_code
_entity_poly.pdbx_strand_id
1 'polypeptide(L)'
;MVFYFKARPEAGDYTIFMGLDKHENEDLIKYGFPEDIWFHVDKMSSAHVYLRLNKGQTIDAISEGLLEDCVQLVKANSIQGKVRTVRVEKRVNEIVNRLNKTKVERKPDLKAEREAVNAAERAVRKLQLRDKKRREEMERLEKEKQAEIRSYKGLMISDKMTSNKQIASTNKSLQELEDDFM
;
A
#
# COMPACT_ATOMS: atom_id res chain seq x y z
N MET A 1 24.70 -13.27 -6.98
CA MET A 1 24.68 -12.11 -7.87
C MET A 1 23.42 -12.17 -8.73
N VAL A 2 22.72 -11.05 -8.84
CA VAL A 2 21.47 -10.93 -9.60
C VAL A 2 21.69 -9.96 -10.76
N PHE A 3 21.27 -10.37 -11.95
CA PHE A 3 21.31 -9.53 -13.14
C PHE A 3 19.97 -8.82 -13.31
N TYR A 4 20.02 -7.51 -13.58
CA TYR A 4 18.87 -6.66 -13.83
C TYR A 4 18.90 -6.20 -15.28
N PHE A 5 17.73 -6.13 -15.90
CA PHE A 5 17.53 -5.67 -17.27
C PHE A 5 16.37 -4.67 -17.28
N LYS A 6 16.48 -3.66 -18.14
CA LYS A 6 15.38 -2.71 -18.34
C LYS A 6 14.49 -3.20 -19.49
N ALA A 7 13.18 -3.15 -19.27
CA ALA A 7 12.21 -3.38 -20.32
C ALA A 7 12.26 -2.29 -21.41
N ARG A 8 11.50 -2.51 -22.49
CA ARG A 8 11.36 -1.53 -23.57
C ARG A 8 10.73 -0.23 -23.04
N PRO A 9 11.20 0.95 -23.48
CA PRO A 9 10.62 2.23 -23.05
C PRO A 9 9.12 2.33 -23.35
N GLU A 10 8.69 1.74 -24.47
CA GLU A 10 7.29 1.71 -24.93
C GLU A 10 6.38 0.86 -24.04
N ALA A 11 6.93 -0.16 -23.37
CA ALA A 11 6.15 -1.00 -22.47
C ALA A 11 5.98 -0.35 -21.09
N GLY A 12 6.86 0.60 -20.72
CA GLY A 12 6.87 1.27 -19.43
C GLY A 12 8.04 0.85 -18.55
N ASP A 13 8.05 1.36 -17.32
CA ASP A 13 9.13 1.15 -16.35
C ASP A 13 9.01 -0.21 -15.66
N TYR A 14 9.28 -1.27 -16.41
CA TYR A 14 9.37 -2.63 -15.88
C TYR A 14 10.82 -3.06 -15.65
N THR A 15 11.02 -3.75 -14.53
CA THR A 15 12.33 -4.32 -14.17
C THR A 15 12.29 -5.83 -14.34
N ILE A 16 13.18 -6.34 -15.17
CA ILE A 16 13.40 -7.78 -15.36
C ILE A 16 14.67 -8.15 -14.59
N PHE A 17 14.68 -9.27 -13.89
CA PHE A 17 15.87 -9.73 -13.19
C PHE A 17 16.00 -11.25 -13.21
N MET A 18 17.22 -11.75 -13.06
CA MET A 18 17.50 -13.19 -13.01
C MET A 18 18.71 -13.47 -12.11
N GLY A 19 18.67 -14.59 -11.38
CA GLY A 19 19.81 -15.05 -10.60
C GLY A 19 20.89 -15.65 -11.49
N LEU A 20 22.14 -15.51 -11.05
CA LEU A 20 23.28 -16.16 -11.70
C LEU A 20 23.22 -17.69 -11.58
N ASP A 21 22.80 -18.20 -10.42
CA ASP A 21 22.81 -19.62 -10.09
C ASP A 21 21.57 -20.03 -9.26
N LYS A 22 21.54 -21.31 -8.88
CA LYS A 22 20.44 -21.89 -8.08
C LYS A 22 20.27 -21.23 -6.71
N HIS A 23 21.35 -20.79 -6.07
CA HIS A 23 21.30 -20.24 -4.71
C HIS A 23 20.62 -18.86 -4.73
N GLU A 24 21.01 -18.03 -5.70
CA GLU A 24 20.37 -16.73 -5.91
C GLU A 24 18.92 -16.88 -6.34
N ASN A 25 18.61 -17.89 -7.16
CA ASN A 25 17.23 -18.18 -7.54
C ASN A 25 16.36 -18.61 -6.35
N GLU A 26 16.90 -19.39 -5.41
CA GLU A 26 16.20 -19.76 -4.18
C GLU A 26 15.89 -18.52 -3.32
N ASP A 27 16.85 -17.61 -3.17
CA ASP A 27 16.64 -16.35 -2.44
C ASP A 27 15.63 -15.43 -3.14
N LEU A 28 15.66 -15.35 -4.48
CA LEU A 28 14.67 -14.58 -5.25
C LEU A 28 13.26 -15.15 -5.10
N ILE A 29 13.08 -16.47 -5.04
CA ILE A 29 11.77 -17.10 -4.78
C ILE A 29 11.33 -16.83 -3.34
N LYS A 30 12.24 -16.94 -2.38
CA LYS A 30 11.95 -16.79 -0.96
C LYS A 30 11.55 -15.36 -0.58
N TYR A 31 12.19 -14.37 -1.19
CA TYR A 31 12.00 -12.95 -0.90
C TYR A 31 11.21 -12.20 -1.99
N GLY A 32 10.70 -12.92 -3.00
CA GLY A 32 9.89 -12.36 -4.07
C GLY A 32 8.61 -11.71 -3.58
N PHE A 33 8.11 -10.76 -4.35
CA PHE A 33 6.81 -10.13 -4.09
C PHE A 33 5.69 -10.91 -4.79
N PRO A 34 4.44 -10.86 -4.28
CA PRO A 34 3.31 -11.50 -4.95
C PRO A 34 3.03 -10.91 -6.34
N GLU A 35 3.49 -9.70 -6.62
CA GLU A 35 3.42 -9.04 -7.93
C GLU A 35 4.53 -9.49 -8.90
N ASP A 36 5.53 -10.26 -8.46
CA ASP A 36 6.62 -10.72 -9.31
C ASP A 36 6.17 -11.94 -10.15
N ILE A 37 6.26 -11.83 -11.48
CA ILE A 37 5.97 -12.94 -12.40
C ILE A 37 7.25 -13.73 -12.67
N TRP A 38 7.18 -15.04 -12.50
CA TRP A 38 8.30 -15.95 -12.72
C TRP A 38 8.17 -16.71 -14.05
N PHE A 39 9.26 -16.73 -14.82
CA PHE A 39 9.40 -17.43 -16.09
C PHE A 39 10.49 -18.50 -16.00
N HIS A 40 10.15 -19.71 -16.42
CA HIS A 40 11.09 -20.82 -16.55
C HIS A 40 10.72 -21.70 -17.75
N VAL A 41 11.70 -22.41 -18.33
CA VAL A 41 11.43 -23.49 -19.29
C VAL A 41 11.15 -24.76 -18.52
N ASP A 42 10.09 -25.45 -18.93
CA ASP A 42 9.71 -26.72 -18.32
C ASP A 42 10.72 -27.83 -18.66
N LYS A 43 11.00 -28.71 -17.67
CA LYS A 43 11.81 -29.94 -17.79
C LYS A 43 13.29 -29.77 -18.18
N MET A 44 13.81 -28.56 -18.27
CA MET A 44 15.19 -28.29 -18.67
C MET A 44 15.87 -27.33 -17.70
N SER A 45 17.19 -27.49 -17.53
CA SER A 45 18.00 -26.50 -16.82
C SER A 45 18.02 -25.21 -17.64
N SER A 46 17.27 -24.21 -17.16
CA SER A 46 17.11 -22.90 -17.75
C SER A 46 17.27 -21.84 -16.69
N ALA A 47 17.61 -20.64 -17.11
CA ALA A 47 17.64 -19.52 -16.19
C ALA A 47 16.22 -19.16 -15.71
N HIS A 48 16.12 -18.76 -14.44
CA HIS A 48 14.89 -18.25 -13.84
C HIS A 48 14.84 -16.73 -14.03
N VAL A 49 13.91 -16.27 -14.85
CA VAL A 49 13.70 -14.85 -15.12
C VAL A 49 12.47 -14.38 -14.35
N TYR A 50 12.57 -13.23 -13.72
CA TYR A 50 11.50 -12.61 -12.96
C TYR A 50 11.19 -11.23 -13.55
N LEU A 51 9.92 -10.87 -13.58
CA LEU A 51 9.42 -9.56 -13.98
C LEU A 51 8.69 -8.94 -12.79
N ARG A 52 9.16 -7.78 -12.33
CA ARG A 52 8.47 -7.02 -11.27
C ARG A 52 7.40 -6.12 -11.85
N LEU A 53 6.15 -6.35 -11.47
CA LEU A 53 5.04 -5.46 -11.79
C LEU A 53 4.91 -4.31 -10.78
N ASN A 54 4.23 -3.25 -11.21
CA ASN A 54 3.89 -2.15 -10.32
C ASN A 54 2.76 -2.59 -9.38
N LYS A 55 2.75 -2.05 -8.16
CA LYS A 55 1.77 -2.41 -7.13
C LYS A 55 0.34 -2.24 -7.65
N GLY A 56 -0.42 -3.34 -7.66
CA GLY A 56 -1.82 -3.37 -8.10
C GLY A 56 -2.04 -3.60 -9.60
N GLN A 57 -1.00 -3.83 -10.40
CA GLN A 57 -1.15 -4.27 -11.79
C GLN A 57 -1.33 -5.80 -11.89
N THR A 58 -2.13 -6.25 -12.87
CA THR A 58 -2.34 -7.66 -13.20
C THR A 58 -1.57 -8.04 -14.46
N ILE A 59 -1.44 -9.35 -14.71
CA ILE A 59 -0.73 -9.91 -15.88
C ILE A 59 -1.30 -9.42 -17.22
N ASP A 60 -2.60 -9.11 -17.26
CA ASP A 60 -3.30 -8.67 -18.48
C ASP A 60 -2.90 -7.26 -18.93
N ALA A 61 -2.32 -6.46 -18.02
CA ALA A 61 -1.84 -5.12 -18.34
C ALA A 61 -0.48 -5.12 -19.07
N ILE A 62 0.17 -6.28 -19.18
CA ILE A 62 1.52 -6.42 -19.73
C ILE A 62 1.45 -6.49 -21.26
N SER A 63 2.25 -5.65 -21.93
CA SER A 63 2.37 -5.71 -23.39
C SER A 63 2.93 -7.07 -23.85
N GLU A 64 2.38 -7.63 -24.94
CA GLU A 64 2.80 -8.94 -25.47
C GLU A 64 4.32 -9.00 -25.71
N GLY A 65 4.92 -7.97 -26.29
CA GLY A 65 6.35 -8.07 -26.54
C GLY A 65 7.24 -7.87 -25.29
N LEU A 66 6.72 -7.39 -24.15
CA LEU A 66 7.45 -7.51 -22.88
C LEU A 66 7.50 -8.98 -22.43
N LEU A 67 6.40 -9.70 -22.66
CA LEU A 67 6.36 -11.15 -22.46
C LEU A 67 7.36 -11.85 -23.39
N GLU A 68 7.43 -11.46 -24.65
CA GLU A 68 8.42 -11.97 -25.61
C GLU A 68 9.85 -11.71 -25.14
N ASP A 69 10.16 -10.50 -24.67
CA ASP A 69 11.48 -10.14 -24.16
C ASP A 69 11.92 -11.07 -23.00
N CYS A 70 11.03 -11.31 -22.03
CA CYS A 70 11.27 -12.23 -20.91
C CYS A 70 11.51 -13.66 -21.41
N VAL A 71 10.66 -14.15 -22.32
CA VAL A 71 10.74 -15.52 -22.84
C VAL A 71 12.02 -15.73 -23.67
N GLN A 72 12.41 -14.75 -24.49
CA GLN A 72 13.65 -14.78 -25.26
C GLN A 72 14.87 -14.82 -24.35
N LEU A 73 14.85 -14.12 -23.22
CA LEU A 73 15.93 -14.13 -22.24
C LEU A 73 16.07 -15.49 -21.55
N VAL A 74 14.96 -16.14 -21.15
CA VAL A 74 14.98 -17.51 -20.61
C VAL A 74 15.53 -18.49 -21.64
N LYS A 75 15.06 -18.37 -22.89
CA LYS A 75 15.47 -19.24 -23.99
C LYS A 75 16.97 -19.10 -24.32
N ALA A 76 17.50 -17.87 -24.32
CA ALA A 76 18.90 -17.61 -24.60
C ALA A 76 19.84 -18.18 -23.52
N ASN A 77 19.34 -18.28 -22.28
CA ASN A 77 20.07 -18.83 -21.14
C ASN A 77 19.59 -20.25 -20.76
N SER A 78 19.07 -21.00 -21.74
CA SER A 78 18.67 -22.41 -21.57
C SER A 78 19.57 -23.33 -22.39
N ILE A 79 19.98 -24.43 -21.78
CA ILE A 79 20.91 -25.42 -22.39
C ILE A 79 20.27 -26.09 -23.62
N GLN A 80 18.94 -26.28 -23.62
CA GLN A 80 18.09 -26.74 -24.75
C GLN A 80 16.62 -26.61 -24.28
N GLY A 81 15.66 -26.22 -25.14
CA GLY A 81 14.23 -26.40 -24.80
C GLY A 81 13.25 -25.34 -25.31
N LYS A 82 12.18 -25.78 -25.98
CA LYS A 82 11.01 -24.98 -26.42
C LYS A 82 10.13 -24.60 -25.23
N VAL A 83 9.53 -23.42 -25.27
CA VAL A 83 8.69 -22.82 -24.20
C VAL A 83 7.24 -23.30 -24.35
N ARG A 84 6.55 -23.61 -23.23
CA ARG A 84 5.22 -24.23 -23.22
C ARG A 84 4.05 -23.24 -23.28
N THR A 85 4.15 -22.08 -22.63
CA THR A 85 3.05 -21.10 -22.53
C THR A 85 3.04 -20.10 -23.70
N VAL A 86 4.23 -19.74 -24.20
CA VAL A 86 4.41 -18.94 -25.42
C VAL A 86 5.39 -19.70 -26.31
N ARG A 87 4.92 -20.25 -27.43
CA ARG A 87 5.79 -20.97 -28.38
C ARG A 87 6.63 -19.97 -29.16
N VAL A 88 7.79 -19.63 -28.60
CA VAL A 88 8.83 -18.95 -29.36
C VAL A 88 9.66 -20.03 -30.09
N GLU A 89 9.39 -20.20 -31.39
CA GLU A 89 10.05 -21.23 -32.21
C GLU A 89 11.54 -20.92 -32.46
N LYS A 90 11.89 -19.63 -32.53
CA LYS A 90 13.25 -19.17 -32.86
C LYS A 90 13.73 -18.14 -31.84
N ARG A 91 14.98 -18.30 -31.41
CA ARG A 91 15.70 -17.28 -30.63
C ARG A 91 15.84 -16.03 -31.49
N VAL A 92 15.38 -14.89 -30.99
CA VAL A 92 15.57 -13.60 -31.66
C VAL A 92 16.78 -12.90 -31.04
N ASN A 93 17.91 -12.94 -31.77
CA ASN A 93 19.18 -12.40 -31.28
C ASN A 93 19.13 -10.88 -31.04
N GLU A 94 18.36 -10.14 -31.83
CA GLU A 94 18.22 -8.68 -31.69
C GLU A 94 17.64 -8.27 -30.33
N ILE A 95 16.60 -8.98 -29.88
CA ILE A 95 15.95 -8.75 -28.58
C ILE A 95 16.95 -9.04 -27.45
N VAL A 96 17.63 -10.19 -27.51
CA VAL A 96 18.62 -10.58 -26.51
C VAL A 96 19.79 -9.60 -26.45
N ASN A 97 20.28 -9.15 -27.61
CA ASN A 97 21.35 -8.16 -27.69
C ASN A 97 20.93 -6.80 -27.12
N ARG A 98 19.69 -6.36 -27.40
CA ARG A 98 19.12 -5.14 -26.81
C ARG A 98 19.05 -5.25 -25.29
N LEU A 99 18.53 -6.36 -24.75
CA LEU A 99 18.42 -6.58 -23.32
C LEU A 99 19.81 -6.61 -22.66
N ASN A 100 20.77 -7.32 -23.25
CA ASN A 100 22.13 -7.41 -22.73
C ASN A 100 22.86 -6.05 -22.66
N LYS A 101 22.52 -5.07 -23.51
CA LYS A 101 23.04 -3.70 -23.39
C LYS A 101 22.57 -3.00 -22.12
N THR A 102 21.40 -3.38 -21.59
CA THR A 102 20.82 -2.83 -20.37
C THR A 102 21.12 -3.67 -19.13
N LYS A 103 21.93 -4.73 -19.28
CA LYS A 103 22.28 -5.64 -18.19
C LYS A 103 23.09 -4.89 -17.12
N VAL A 104 22.59 -4.91 -15.90
CA VAL A 104 23.25 -4.37 -14.72
C VAL A 104 23.40 -5.48 -13.68
N GLU A 105 24.61 -5.71 -13.21
CA GLU A 105 24.89 -6.73 -12.20
C GLU A 105 24.80 -6.08 -10.82
N ARG A 106 24.03 -6.68 -9.90
CA ARG A 106 23.89 -6.20 -8.52
C ARG A 106 23.97 -7.36 -7.55
N LYS A 107 24.29 -7.05 -6.30
CA LYS A 107 24.14 -7.94 -5.13
C LYS A 107 23.10 -7.32 -4.21
N PRO A 108 21.80 -7.55 -4.47
CA PRO A 108 20.74 -6.96 -3.67
C PRO A 108 20.61 -7.71 -2.34
N ASP A 109 20.47 -6.99 -1.23
CA ASP A 109 20.08 -7.58 0.05
C ASP A 109 18.57 -7.82 0.08
N LEU A 110 18.12 -8.85 -0.63
CA LEU A 110 16.70 -9.20 -0.82
C LEU A 110 15.95 -9.37 0.51
N LYS A 111 16.63 -9.92 1.52
CA LYS A 111 16.09 -10.10 2.87
C LYS A 111 15.77 -8.77 3.56
N ALA A 112 16.65 -7.78 3.42
CA ALA A 112 16.48 -6.47 4.04
C ALA A 112 15.33 -5.69 3.38
N GLU A 113 15.21 -5.77 2.05
CA GLU A 113 14.11 -5.14 1.31
C GLU A 113 12.75 -5.70 1.74
N ARG A 114 12.62 -7.03 1.80
CA ARG A 114 11.37 -7.69 2.23
C ARG A 114 11.02 -7.36 3.68
N GLU A 115 12.01 -7.36 4.58
CA GLU A 115 11.79 -7.03 5.98
C GLU A 115 11.38 -5.56 6.16
N ALA A 116 11.98 -4.64 5.41
CA ALA A 116 11.60 -3.23 5.42
C ALA A 116 10.16 -3.03 4.93
N VAL A 117 9.76 -3.70 3.85
CA VAL A 117 8.36 -3.63 3.35
C VAL A 117 7.40 -4.21 4.39
N ASN A 118 7.69 -5.38 4.96
CA ASN A 118 6.86 -5.99 5.99
C ASN A 118 6.77 -5.11 7.25
N ALA A 119 7.87 -4.46 7.65
CA ALA A 119 7.91 -3.55 8.78
C ALA A 119 7.10 -2.28 8.51
N ALA A 120 7.20 -1.71 7.31
CA ALA A 120 6.41 -0.58 6.88
C ALA A 120 4.92 -0.93 6.84
N GLU A 121 4.54 -2.09 6.33
CA GLU A 121 3.15 -2.55 6.32
C GLU A 121 2.60 -2.70 7.75
N ARG A 122 3.38 -3.28 8.68
CA ARG A 122 3.02 -3.34 10.10
C ARG A 122 2.88 -1.95 10.72
N ALA A 123 3.77 -1.02 10.39
CA ALA A 123 3.72 0.35 10.87
C ALA A 123 2.48 1.08 10.36
N VAL A 124 2.14 0.93 9.07
CA VAL A 124 0.92 1.48 8.45
C VAL A 124 -0.32 0.90 9.13
N ARG A 125 -0.37 -0.42 9.34
CA ARG A 125 -1.51 -1.07 10.04
C ARG A 125 -1.65 -0.58 11.49
N LYS A 126 -0.53 -0.39 12.19
CA LYS A 126 -0.51 0.16 13.57
C LYS A 126 -0.98 1.61 13.58
N LEU A 127 -0.59 2.43 12.61
CA LEU A 127 -1.03 3.81 12.45
C LEU A 127 -2.53 3.88 12.19
N GLN A 128 -3.05 3.07 11.25
CA GLN A 128 -4.48 2.99 10.94
C GLN A 128 -5.32 2.60 12.18
N LEU A 129 -4.84 1.62 12.96
CA LEU A 129 -5.51 1.23 14.21
C LEU A 129 -5.49 2.35 15.25
N ARG A 130 -4.36 3.07 15.39
CA ARG A 130 -4.25 4.21 16.30
C ARG A 130 -5.18 5.35 15.90
N ASP A 131 -5.23 5.69 14.61
CA ASP A 131 -6.07 6.77 14.09
C ASP A 131 -7.55 6.42 14.22
N LYS A 132 -7.93 5.15 13.98
CA LYS A 132 -9.29 4.66 14.24
C LYS A 132 -9.65 4.79 15.72
N LYS A 133 -8.78 4.35 16.63
CA LYS A 133 -9.01 4.46 18.08
C LYS A 133 -9.15 5.91 18.53
N ARG A 134 -8.29 6.80 18.02
CA ARG A 134 -8.34 8.25 18.34
C ARG A 134 -9.63 8.88 17.83
N ARG A 135 -10.11 8.49 16.65
CA ARG A 135 -11.39 8.95 16.10
C ARG A 135 -12.57 8.50 16.94
N GLU A 136 -12.60 7.23 17.34
CA GLU A 136 -13.65 6.69 18.22
C GLU A 136 -13.65 7.35 19.61
N GLU A 137 -12.49 7.66 20.17
CA GLU A 137 -12.36 8.35 21.46
C GLU A 137 -12.84 9.81 21.38
N MET A 138 -12.46 10.54 20.33
CA MET A 138 -12.94 11.90 20.08
C MET A 138 -14.46 11.96 19.93
N GLU A 139 -15.05 11.00 19.21
CA GLU A 139 -16.50 10.91 19.01
C GLU A 139 -17.25 10.60 20.32
N ARG A 140 -16.67 9.76 21.19
CA ARG A 140 -17.21 9.51 22.54
C ARG A 140 -17.19 10.76 23.41
N LEU A 141 -16.05 11.46 23.45
CA LEU A 141 -15.90 12.71 24.19
C LEU A 141 -16.86 13.80 23.70
N GLU A 142 -17.04 13.93 22.39
CA GLU A 142 -17.96 14.90 21.81
C GLU A 142 -19.43 14.56 22.15
N LYS A 143 -19.79 13.27 22.12
CA LYS A 143 -21.11 12.80 22.56
C LYS A 143 -21.35 13.03 24.04
N GLU A 144 -20.35 12.79 24.89
CA GLU A 144 -20.42 13.10 26.33
C GLU A 144 -20.59 14.60 26.56
N LYS A 145 -19.77 15.45 25.94
CA LYS A 145 -19.91 16.91 26.03
C LYS A 145 -21.27 17.37 25.55
N GLN A 146 -21.78 16.81 24.45
CA GLN A 146 -23.08 17.17 23.92
C GLN A 146 -24.22 16.69 24.84
N ALA A 147 -24.09 15.52 25.45
CA ALA A 147 -25.01 15.02 26.47
C ALA A 147 -24.93 15.87 27.75
N GLU A 148 -23.76 16.36 28.14
CA GLU A 148 -23.53 17.24 29.28
C GLU A 148 -24.05 18.66 29.03
N ILE A 149 -24.00 19.18 27.80
CA ILE A 149 -24.63 20.46 27.44
C ILE A 149 -26.16 20.31 27.39
N ARG A 150 -26.67 19.18 26.88
CA ARG A 150 -28.12 18.88 26.84
C ARG A 150 -28.69 18.58 28.22
N SER A 151 -27.91 17.91 29.06
CA SER A 151 -28.23 17.65 30.46
C SER A 151 -27.96 18.93 31.23
N TYR A 152 -28.99 19.63 31.69
CA TYR A 152 -28.87 20.82 32.54
C TYR A 152 -28.18 20.57 33.91
N LYS A 153 -27.28 19.59 34.04
CA LYS A 153 -26.58 19.16 35.26
C LYS A 153 -25.73 20.28 35.89
N GLY A 154 -25.12 21.14 35.09
CA GLY A 154 -24.40 22.33 35.58
C GLY A 154 -25.30 23.53 35.88
N LEU A 155 -26.54 23.53 35.38
CA LEU A 155 -27.53 24.61 35.55
C LEU A 155 -28.50 24.34 36.71
N MET A 156 -28.64 23.07 37.15
CA MET A 156 -29.38 22.66 38.33
C MET A 156 -28.55 22.83 39.61
N ILE A 157 -28.38 24.08 40.06
CA ILE A 157 -27.85 24.38 41.40
C ILE A 157 -29.07 24.55 42.32
N SER A 158 -29.30 23.62 43.26
CA SER A 158 -30.46 23.66 44.18
C SER A 158 -30.60 25.00 44.90
N ASP A 159 -29.47 25.59 45.24
CA ASP A 159 -29.39 26.83 46.03
C ASP A 159 -29.77 28.08 45.23
N LYS A 160 -29.85 28.00 43.89
CA LYS A 160 -30.25 29.10 43.00
C LYS A 160 -31.61 28.89 42.34
N MET A 161 -32.27 27.77 42.60
CA MET A 161 -33.62 27.52 42.09
C MET A 161 -34.65 28.29 42.92
N THR A 162 -35.35 29.23 42.28
CA THR A 162 -36.40 30.05 42.93
C THR A 162 -37.76 29.66 42.36
N SER A 163 -38.77 29.46 43.20
CA SER A 163 -40.12 29.11 42.76
C SER A 163 -40.83 30.33 42.14
N ASN A 164 -41.64 30.13 41.09
CA ASN A 164 -42.51 31.19 40.53
C ASN A 164 -43.37 31.89 41.60
N LYS A 165 -43.71 31.16 42.67
CA LYS A 165 -44.45 31.69 43.82
C LYS A 165 -43.65 32.70 44.65
N GLN A 166 -42.32 32.58 44.70
CA GLN A 166 -41.40 33.49 45.42
C GLN A 166 -40.96 34.68 44.54
N ILE A 167 -40.87 34.49 43.22
CA ILE A 167 -40.54 35.57 42.28
C ILE A 167 -41.68 36.60 42.24
N ALA A 168 -42.94 36.12 42.25
CA ALA A 168 -44.13 36.97 42.28
C ALA A 168 -44.27 37.83 43.56
N SER A 169 -43.66 37.42 44.68
CA SER A 169 -43.68 38.18 45.94
C SER A 169 -42.50 39.13 46.10
N THR A 170 -41.45 39.00 45.28
CA THR A 170 -40.17 39.73 45.48
C THR A 170 -39.91 40.79 44.40
N ASN A 171 -40.50 40.66 43.22
CA ASN A 171 -40.37 41.69 42.19
C ASN A 171 -41.29 42.87 42.51
N LYS A 172 -40.69 44.05 42.69
CA LYS A 172 -41.37 45.34 42.65
C LYS A 172 -42.37 45.36 41.49
N SER A 173 -43.55 45.92 41.74
CA SER A 173 -44.60 46.01 40.73
C SER A 173 -44.05 46.75 39.49
N LEU A 174 -44.55 46.39 38.30
CA LEU A 174 -44.19 47.02 37.03
C LEU A 174 -44.31 48.56 37.07
N GLN A 175 -45.15 49.06 37.98
CA GLN A 175 -45.43 50.45 38.24
C GLN A 175 -44.27 51.19 38.94
N GLU A 176 -43.47 50.51 39.78
CA GLU A 176 -42.29 51.12 40.42
C GLU A 176 -41.06 51.22 39.50
N LEU A 177 -41.06 50.52 38.36
CA LEU A 177 -40.00 50.61 37.36
C LEU A 177 -40.23 51.73 36.34
N GLU A 178 -41.47 52.22 36.18
CA GLU A 178 -41.81 53.34 35.29
C GLU A 178 -41.54 54.71 35.93
N ASP A 179 -41.61 54.81 37.27
CA ASP A 179 -41.37 56.06 38.01
C ASP A 179 -39.88 56.43 38.13
N ASP A 180 -38.94 55.50 37.91
CA ASP A 180 -37.48 55.72 37.97
C ASP A 180 -36.88 56.17 36.61
N PHE A 181 -37.71 56.29 35.57
CA PHE A 181 -37.34 56.75 34.22
C PHE A 181 -37.84 58.18 33.88
N MET A 182 -38.49 58.87 34.83
CA MET A 182 -38.95 60.26 34.74
C MET A 182 -38.20 61.15 35.73
#